data_AF-A0A7J9XN68-F1
#
_entry.id   AF-A0A7J9XN68-F1
#
_cell.length_a   1.000
_cell.length_b   1.000
_cell.length_c   1.000
_cell.angle_alpha   90.00
_cell.angle_beta   90.00
_cell.angle_gamma   90.00
#
_symmetry.space_group_name_H-M   'P 1'
#
loop_
_entity.id
_entity.type
_entity.pdbx_description
1 polymer ?
#
loop_
_entity_poly.entity_id
_entity_poly.type
_entity_poly.pdbx_seq_one_letter_code
_entity_poly.pdbx_strand_id
1 'polypeptide(L)'
;MDFEAVAAQRPDLILGINSFMEQADYALLAQIAPTVAQSAEFETGGVPWQQQTLTTGRALGRQQRAKELVAGVEQRFVQAIEQSLDAVREGRVIYWGEFSTPFAGALGYSSPLSLAFAIEHAVPRLAAALDGDPATTPG
;
A
#
# COMPACT_ATOMS: atom_id res chain seq x y z
N MET A 1 -4.51 24.38 -1.88
CA MET A 1 -5.82 24.00 -2.44
C MET A 1 -6.64 25.28 -2.66
N ASP A 2 -7.49 25.34 -3.68
CA ASP A 2 -8.37 26.51 -3.91
C ASP A 2 -9.76 26.24 -3.33
N PHE A 3 -10.05 26.82 -2.16
CA PHE A 3 -11.30 26.59 -1.43
C PHE A 3 -12.50 27.33 -2.02
N GLU A 4 -12.26 28.48 -2.65
CA GLU A 4 -13.33 29.28 -3.27
C GLU A 4 -13.87 28.55 -4.50
N ALA A 5 -12.98 27.95 -5.29
CA ALA A 5 -13.36 27.09 -6.41
C ALA A 5 -14.15 25.85 -5.96
N VAL A 6 -13.81 25.25 -4.81
CA VAL A 6 -14.57 24.12 -4.24
C VAL A 6 -15.96 24.58 -3.80
N ALA A 7 -16.05 25.70 -3.07
CA ALA A 7 -17.33 26.24 -2.60
C ALA A 7 -18.27 26.60 -3.76
N ALA A 8 -17.72 27.14 -4.86
CA ALA A 8 -18.50 27.50 -6.06
C ALA A 8 -19.22 26.31 -6.71
N GLN A 9 -18.69 25.09 -6.56
CA GLN A 9 -19.33 23.87 -7.09
C GLN A 9 -20.51 23.38 -6.25
N ARG A 10 -20.72 23.94 -5.05
CA ARG A 10 -21.76 23.54 -4.09
C ARG A 10 -21.78 22.00 -3.86
N PRO A 11 -20.66 21.42 -3.40
CA PRO A 11 -20.58 19.99 -3.17
C PRO A 11 -21.51 19.58 -2.02
N ASP A 12 -22.05 18.37 -2.11
CA ASP A 12 -22.78 17.70 -1.02
C ASP A 12 -21.87 16.76 -0.19
N LEU A 13 -20.68 16.46 -0.70
CA LEU A 13 -19.63 15.68 -0.05
C LEU A 13 -18.26 16.06 -0.63
N ILE A 14 -17.23 16.17 0.23
CA ILE A 14 -15.84 16.39 -0.15
C ILE A 14 -15.00 15.17 0.25
N LEU A 15 -14.32 14.56 -0.73
CA LEU A 15 -13.43 13.41 -0.51
C LEU A 15 -11.97 13.85 -0.58
N GLY A 16 -11.31 13.95 0.58
CA GLY A 16 -9.92 14.32 0.77
C GLY A 16 -9.03 13.19 1.30
N ILE A 17 -9.36 11.94 0.98
CA ILE A 17 -8.72 10.75 1.54
C ILE A 17 -7.26 10.60 1.07
N ASN A 18 -6.93 11.06 -0.14
CA ASN A 18 -5.59 11.02 -0.73
C ASN A 18 -5.03 12.42 -1.05
N SER A 19 -5.49 13.44 -0.32
CA SER A 19 -5.11 14.84 -0.58
C SER A 19 -4.06 15.40 0.38
N PHE A 20 -3.49 14.56 1.26
CA PHE A 20 -2.46 14.95 2.24
C PHE A 20 -2.88 16.20 3.04
N MET A 21 -4.17 16.25 3.39
CA MET A 21 -4.83 17.44 3.91
C MET A 21 -4.30 17.82 5.30
N GLU A 22 -3.96 19.09 5.47
CA GLU A 22 -3.65 19.63 6.80
C GLU A 22 -4.93 19.87 7.61
N GLN A 23 -4.80 19.95 8.94
CA GLN A 23 -5.95 20.16 9.82
C GLN A 23 -6.66 21.50 9.56
N ALA A 24 -5.92 22.54 9.17
CA ALA A 24 -6.48 23.83 8.78
C ALA A 24 -7.34 23.73 7.51
N ASP A 25 -6.86 22.98 6.51
CA ASP A 25 -7.59 22.75 5.26
C ASP A 25 -8.90 22.00 5.50
N TYR A 26 -8.87 20.97 6.37
CA TYR A 26 -10.06 20.23 6.78
C TYR A 26 -11.10 21.15 7.41
N ALA A 27 -10.69 22.02 8.33
CA ALA A 27 -11.60 22.93 9.03
C ALA A 27 -12.30 23.91 8.06
N LEU A 28 -11.63 24.32 6.98
CA LEU A 28 -12.22 25.16 5.94
C LEU A 28 -13.20 24.36 5.08
N LEU A 29 -12.83 23.16 4.62
CA LEU A 29 -13.69 22.33 3.77
C LEU A 29 -14.93 21.81 4.51
N ALA A 30 -14.80 21.51 5.80
CA ALA A 30 -15.91 21.08 6.65
C ALA A 30 -16.99 22.16 6.82
N GLN A 31 -16.67 23.44 6.58
CA GLN A 31 -17.67 24.52 6.54
C GLN A 31 -18.44 24.55 5.21
N ILE A 32 -17.90 23.96 4.15
CA ILE A 32 -18.52 23.92 2.81
C ILE A 32 -19.48 22.72 2.71
N ALA A 33 -18.99 21.53 3.06
CA ALA A 33 -19.77 20.28 3.00
C ALA A 33 -19.17 19.21 3.93
N PRO A 34 -19.91 18.12 4.23
CA PRO A 34 -19.34 16.95 4.88
C PRO A 34 -18.04 16.54 4.19
N THR A 35 -16.95 16.47 4.95
CA THR A 35 -15.60 16.24 4.42
C THR A 35 -15.01 14.97 5.02
N VAL A 36 -14.49 14.08 4.18
CA VAL A 36 -13.82 12.84 4.57
C VAL A 36 -12.33 12.97 4.29
N ALA A 37 -11.52 13.01 5.35
CA ALA A 37 -10.06 13.08 5.26
C ALA A 37 -9.42 11.68 5.37
N GLN A 38 -8.09 11.63 5.23
CA GLN A 38 -7.31 10.42 5.51
C GLN A 38 -7.50 9.98 6.98
N SER A 39 -7.41 8.67 7.24
CA SER A 39 -7.38 8.13 8.60
C SER A 39 -6.12 8.55 9.37
N ALA A 40 -6.27 8.96 10.63
CA ALA A 40 -5.17 9.26 11.53
C ALA A 40 -4.42 8.00 12.02
N GLU A 41 -4.93 6.80 11.72
CA GLU A 41 -4.29 5.52 12.06
C GLU A 41 -2.99 5.26 11.28
N PHE A 42 -2.78 5.98 10.17
CA PHE A 42 -1.61 5.85 9.31
C PHE A 42 -0.92 7.20 9.15
N GLU A 43 0.40 7.16 8.94
CA GLU A 43 1.17 8.35 8.56
C GLU A 43 0.60 9.01 7.29
N THR A 44 0.82 10.30 7.11
CA THR A 44 0.35 11.07 5.95
C THR A 44 0.82 10.41 4.65
N GLY A 45 -0.11 9.98 3.81
CA GLY A 45 0.18 9.21 2.59
C GLY A 45 0.41 7.71 2.77
N GLY A 46 0.48 7.22 4.01
CA GLY A 46 0.71 5.81 4.34
C GLY A 46 -0.55 4.94 4.40
N VAL A 47 -1.74 5.50 4.13
CA VAL A 47 -2.99 4.72 4.17
C VAL A 47 -3.01 3.71 3.01
N PRO A 48 -3.16 2.39 3.26
CA PRO A 48 -3.25 1.39 2.20
C PRO A 48 -4.38 1.70 1.22
N TRP A 49 -4.17 1.49 -0.09
CA TRP A 49 -5.16 1.81 -1.11
C TRP A 49 -6.50 1.09 -0.89
N GLN A 50 -6.46 -0.10 -0.29
CA GLN A 50 -7.65 -0.86 0.11
C GLN A 50 -8.46 -0.07 1.14
N GLN A 51 -7.81 0.46 2.18
CA GLN A 51 -8.46 1.28 3.21
C GLN A 51 -8.99 2.59 2.64
N GLN A 52 -8.27 3.23 1.72
CA GLN A 52 -8.76 4.43 1.02
C GLN A 52 -10.05 4.12 0.24
N THR A 53 -10.07 2.99 -0.47
CA THR A 53 -11.22 2.53 -1.26
C THR A 53 -12.41 2.18 -0.37
N LEU A 54 -12.17 1.50 0.74
CA LEU A 54 -13.22 1.13 1.71
C LEU A 54 -13.81 2.36 2.41
N THR A 55 -12.98 3.33 2.76
CA THR A 55 -13.42 4.61 3.34
C THR A 55 -14.28 5.39 2.34
N THR A 56 -13.83 5.48 1.09
CA THR A 56 -14.59 6.08 -0.01
C THR A 56 -15.94 5.38 -0.21
N GLY A 57 -15.93 4.05 -0.26
CA GLY A 57 -17.14 3.24 -0.38
C GLY A 57 -18.13 3.48 0.76
N ARG A 58 -17.64 3.67 1.98
CA ARG A 58 -18.50 4.01 3.13
C ARG A 58 -19.12 5.40 2.99
N ALA A 59 -18.30 6.40 2.65
CA ALA A 59 -18.77 7.78 2.46
C ALA A 59 -19.86 7.89 1.38
N LEU A 60 -19.77 7.05 0.34
CA LEU A 60 -20.72 7.01 -0.77
C LEU A 60 -21.89 6.04 -0.57
N GLY A 61 -21.99 5.35 0.56
CA GLY A 61 -23.03 4.32 0.79
C GLY A 61 -22.88 3.06 -0.08
N ARG A 62 -21.68 2.80 -0.62
CA ARG A 62 -21.32 1.73 -1.57
C ARG A 62 -20.34 0.72 -0.97
N GLN A 63 -20.51 0.37 0.30
CA GLN A 63 -19.57 -0.49 1.03
C GLN A 63 -19.35 -1.85 0.37
N GLN A 64 -20.43 -2.51 -0.06
CA GLN A 64 -20.34 -3.83 -0.70
C GLN A 64 -19.55 -3.76 -2.01
N ARG A 65 -19.86 -2.76 -2.85
CA ARG A 65 -19.15 -2.53 -4.10
C ARG A 65 -17.66 -2.25 -3.89
N ALA A 66 -17.31 -1.48 -2.87
CA ALA A 66 -15.91 -1.21 -2.53
C ALA A 66 -15.16 -2.49 -2.12
N LYS A 67 -15.77 -3.36 -1.31
CA LYS A 67 -15.19 -4.67 -0.95
C LYS A 67 -14.93 -5.55 -2.18
N GLU A 68 -15.89 -5.62 -3.09
CA GLU A 68 -15.74 -6.38 -4.34
C GLU A 68 -14.64 -5.83 -5.23
N LEU A 69 -14.52 -4.50 -5.34
CA LEU A 69 -13.44 -3.87 -6.11
C LEU A 69 -12.07 -4.19 -5.53
N VAL A 70 -11.92 -4.09 -4.20
CA VAL A 70 -10.67 -4.45 -3.52
C VAL A 70 -10.32 -5.91 -3.77
N ALA A 71 -11.24 -6.83 -3.49
CA ALA A 71 -11.02 -8.26 -3.68
C ALA A 71 -10.69 -8.61 -5.14
N GLY A 72 -11.37 -7.98 -6.11
CA GLY A 72 -11.15 -8.22 -7.52
C GLY A 72 -9.79 -7.71 -8.02
N VAL A 73 -9.26 -6.62 -7.47
CA VAL A 73 -7.89 -6.14 -7.79
C VAL A 73 -6.86 -7.10 -7.21
N GLU A 74 -6.99 -7.48 -5.93
CA GLU A 74 -6.09 -8.43 -5.26
C GLU A 74 -6.03 -9.77 -6.01
N GLN A 75 -7.19 -10.30 -6.42
CA GLN A 75 -7.26 -11.54 -7.18
C GLN A 75 -6.52 -11.45 -8.53
N ARG A 76 -6.57 -10.30 -9.21
CA ARG A 76 -5.83 -10.10 -10.46
C ARG A 76 -4.32 -10.11 -10.23
N PHE A 77 -3.84 -9.59 -9.10
CA PHE A 77 -2.42 -9.69 -8.75
C PHE A 77 -2.01 -11.14 -8.52
N VAL A 78 -2.78 -11.91 -7.75
CA VAL A 78 -2.51 -13.35 -7.54
C VAL A 78 -2.48 -14.10 -8.86
N GLN A 79 -3.49 -13.91 -9.71
CA GLN A 79 -3.55 -14.56 -11.03
C GLN A 79 -2.36 -14.18 -11.92
N ALA A 80 -1.98 -12.90 -11.95
CA ALA A 80 -0.83 -12.46 -12.74
C ALA A 80 0.47 -13.10 -12.22
N ILE A 81 0.64 -13.19 -10.91
CA ILE A 81 1.79 -13.85 -10.27
C ILE A 81 1.85 -15.32 -10.70
N GLU A 82 0.76 -16.09 -10.55
CA GLU A 82 0.66 -17.50 -10.97
C GLU A 82 0.92 -17.72 -12.47
N GLN A 83 0.55 -16.75 -13.31
CA GLN A 83 0.66 -16.84 -14.77
C GLN A 83 2.02 -16.40 -15.32
N SER A 84 2.76 -15.54 -14.61
CA SER A 84 3.83 -14.74 -15.22
C SER A 84 5.19 -15.45 -15.36
N LEU A 85 5.61 -16.29 -14.40
CA LEU A 85 7.00 -16.79 -14.37
C LEU A 85 7.10 -18.17 -13.73
N ASP A 86 7.90 -19.07 -14.33
CA ASP A 86 8.23 -20.37 -13.73
C ASP A 86 8.90 -20.21 -12.36
N ALA A 87 9.64 -19.12 -12.15
CA ALA A 87 10.21 -18.76 -10.84
C ALA A 87 9.15 -18.61 -9.74
N VAL A 88 7.95 -18.11 -10.07
CA VAL A 88 6.84 -18.03 -9.11
C VAL A 88 6.27 -19.42 -8.86
N ARG A 89 6.02 -20.18 -9.93
CA ARG A 89 5.40 -21.52 -9.86
C ARG A 89 6.28 -22.53 -9.12
N GLU A 90 7.59 -22.37 -9.22
CA GLU A 90 8.60 -23.22 -8.59
C GLU A 90 8.98 -22.72 -7.19
N GLY A 91 8.30 -21.72 -6.63
CA GLY A 91 8.57 -21.21 -5.27
C GLY A 91 9.89 -20.44 -5.13
N ARG A 92 10.50 -20.01 -6.24
CA ARG A 92 11.80 -19.31 -6.29
C ARG A 92 11.68 -17.79 -6.12
N VAL A 93 10.63 -17.33 -5.46
CA VAL A 93 10.37 -15.91 -5.18
C VAL A 93 10.60 -15.64 -3.70
N ILE A 94 11.43 -14.64 -3.42
CA ILE A 94 11.72 -14.19 -2.06
C ILE A 94 11.07 -12.84 -1.85
N TYR A 95 10.24 -12.74 -0.81
CA TYR A 95 9.69 -11.47 -0.37
C TYR A 95 10.61 -10.85 0.69
N TRP A 96 11.24 -9.72 0.34
CA TRP A 96 12.25 -9.06 1.18
C TRP A 96 11.69 -8.35 2.42
N GLY A 97 10.37 -8.31 2.59
CA GLY A 97 9.69 -7.61 3.68
C GLY A 97 9.37 -6.14 3.36
N GLU A 98 8.80 -5.46 4.35
CA GLU A 98 8.52 -4.02 4.25
C GLU A 98 9.81 -3.20 4.39
N PHE A 99 9.88 -2.05 3.71
CA PHE A 99 11.00 -1.10 3.78
C PHE A 99 11.33 -0.62 5.21
N SER A 100 10.36 -0.72 6.13
CA SER A 100 10.50 -0.44 7.56
C SER A 100 11.38 -1.45 8.30
N THR A 101 11.63 -2.63 7.73
CA THR A 101 12.46 -3.67 8.34
C THR A 101 13.96 -3.36 8.16
N PRO A 102 14.82 -3.70 9.13
CA PRO A 102 16.27 -3.48 9.01
C PRO A 102 16.88 -4.11 7.76
N PHE A 103 16.32 -5.25 7.31
CA PHE A 103 16.81 -5.98 6.16
C PHE A 103 16.45 -5.33 4.82
N ALA A 104 15.17 -4.99 4.60
CA ALA A 104 14.77 -4.26 3.40
C ALA A 104 15.40 -2.85 3.36
N GLY A 105 15.51 -2.19 4.52
CA GLY A 105 16.20 -0.91 4.66
C GLY A 105 17.70 -1.00 4.30
N ALA A 106 18.38 -2.08 4.69
CA ALA A 106 19.78 -2.32 4.35
C ALA A 106 20.01 -2.50 2.84
N LEU A 107 19.05 -3.11 2.13
CA LEU A 107 19.06 -3.22 0.68
C LEU A 107 18.77 -1.87 -0.01
N GLY A 108 17.83 -1.08 0.54
CA GLY A 108 17.45 0.21 -0.02
C GLY A 108 18.44 1.36 0.21
N TYR A 109 19.19 1.33 1.32
CA TYR A 109 20.18 2.34 1.69
C TYR A 109 21.56 1.71 1.85
N SER A 110 22.30 1.61 0.75
CA SER A 110 23.61 0.96 0.71
C SER A 110 24.69 1.79 1.42
N SER A 111 25.38 1.15 2.36
CA SER A 111 26.53 1.63 3.12
C SER A 111 27.45 0.43 3.40
N PRO A 112 28.73 0.63 3.77
CA PRO A 112 29.62 -0.49 4.08
C PRO A 112 29.06 -1.43 5.16
N LEU A 113 28.38 -0.89 6.18
CA LEU A 113 27.77 -1.68 7.25
C LEU A 113 26.47 -2.38 6.81
N SER A 114 25.62 -1.69 6.03
CA SER A 114 24.38 -2.30 5.52
C SER A 114 24.62 -3.35 4.45
N LEU A 115 25.71 -3.26 3.67
CA LEU A 115 26.07 -4.30 2.71
C LEU A 115 26.47 -5.60 3.40
N ALA A 116 27.26 -5.54 4.48
CA ALA A 116 27.63 -6.72 5.25
C ALA A 116 26.39 -7.40 5.85
N PHE A 117 25.51 -6.60 6.46
CA PHE A 117 24.25 -7.08 7.01
C PHE A 117 23.32 -7.66 5.93
N ALA A 118 23.20 -6.99 4.78
CA ALA A 118 22.38 -7.46 3.66
C ALA A 118 22.89 -8.79 3.10
N ILE A 119 24.20 -8.97 2.95
CA ILE A 119 24.78 -10.23 2.46
C ILE A 119 24.48 -11.37 3.44
N GLU A 120 24.73 -11.15 4.74
CA GLU A 120 24.50 -12.16 5.79
C GLU A 120 23.05 -12.67 5.78
N HIS A 121 22.10 -11.78 5.51
CA HIS A 121 20.68 -12.09 5.57
C HIS A 121 20.08 -12.48 4.20
N ALA A 122 20.66 -12.07 3.08
CA ALA A 122 20.15 -12.39 1.74
C ALA A 122 20.70 -13.72 1.21
N VAL A 123 21.97 -14.04 1.45
CA VAL A 123 22.61 -15.24 0.88
C VAL A 123 21.90 -16.53 1.29
N PRO A 124 21.54 -16.78 2.56
CA PRO A 124 20.84 -18.01 2.94
C PRO A 124 19.47 -18.14 2.27
N ARG A 125 18.73 -17.03 2.13
CA ARG A 125 17.41 -17.00 1.48
C ARG A 125 17.51 -17.26 -0.02
N LEU A 126 18.50 -16.67 -0.68
CA LEU A 126 18.78 -16.92 -2.10
C LEU A 126 19.23 -18.37 -2.34
N ALA A 127 20.06 -18.93 -1.47
CA ALA A 127 20.45 -20.33 -1.55
C ALA A 127 19.23 -21.26 -1.42
N ALA A 128 18.34 -20.97 -0.47
CA ALA A 128 17.07 -21.68 -0.29
C ALA A 128 16.14 -21.55 -1.51
N ALA A 129 16.03 -20.39 -2.14
CA ALA A 129 15.19 -20.23 -3.34
C ALA A 129 15.78 -20.87 -4.61
N LEU A 130 17.06 -21.26 -4.59
CA LEU A 130 17.78 -21.85 -5.72
C LEU A 130 17.97 -23.36 -5.60
N ASP A 131 17.57 -23.98 -4.48
CA ASP A 131 17.77 -25.41 -4.23
C ASP A 131 16.83 -26.32 -5.04
N GLY A 132 15.77 -25.75 -5.61
CA GLY A 132 14.78 -26.47 -6.43
C GLY A 132 13.84 -27.36 -5.62
N ASP A 133 13.84 -27.24 -4.29
CA ASP A 133 12.91 -27.95 -3.41
C ASP A 133 11.70 -27.06 -3.07
N PRO A 134 10.49 -27.39 -3.58
CA PRO A 134 9.28 -26.62 -3.28
C PRO A 134 8.84 -26.70 -1.80
N ALA A 135 9.43 -27.58 -0.99
CA ALA A 135 9.23 -27.62 0.46
C ALA A 135 10.16 -26.66 1.23
N THR A 136 11.22 -26.14 0.61
CA THR A 136 12.09 -25.15 1.24
C THR A 136 11.35 -23.82 1.32
N THR A 137 11.22 -23.26 2.53
CA THR A 137 10.66 -21.92 2.72
C THR A 137 11.79 -20.89 2.71
N PRO A 138 11.92 -20.05 1.67
CA PRO A 138 12.84 -18.93 1.69
C PRO A 138 12.23 -17.90 2.65
N GLY A 139 12.71 -17.86 3.89
CA GLY A 139 12.20 -16.95 4.93
C GLY A 139 12.60 -15.50 4.73
#